data_AF-A0AAX4HC32-F1
#
_entry.id   AF-A0AAX4HC32-F1
#
_cell.length_a   1.000
_cell.length_b   1.000
_cell.length_c   1.000
_cell.angle_alpha   90.00
_cell.angle_beta   90.00
_cell.angle_gamma   90.00
#
_symmetry.space_group_name_H-M   'P 1'
#
loop_
_entity.id
_entity.type
_entity.pdbx_description
1 polymer ?
#
loop_
_entity_poly.entity_id
_entity_poly.type
_entity_poly.pdbx_seq_one_letter_code
_entity_poly.pdbx_strand_id
1 'polypeptide(L)'
;MSTKKLMLELLSEIQIAKKKAFEVRWKNDLKETRARLAYEKIHRIKSKQPYQDVELKLKKIDSGEIDYPEFPSGALAQMLEKESDVRNLKNVVTFLQNQRTYNELLERYNPGLTMSQEDNVRKTANMVGLAVPEN
;
A
#
# COMPACT_ATOMS: atom_id res chain seq x y z
N MET A 1 0.55 -30.71 -5.22
CA MET A 1 0.83 -29.41 -5.87
C MET A 1 2.32 -29.32 -6.12
N SER A 2 2.75 -28.89 -7.30
CA SER A 2 4.18 -28.66 -7.57
C SER A 2 4.70 -27.49 -6.73
N THR A 3 5.90 -27.61 -6.14
CA THR A 3 6.56 -26.56 -5.34
C THR A 3 6.68 -25.24 -6.10
N LYS A 4 6.96 -25.32 -7.41
CA LYS A 4 6.99 -24.17 -8.32
C LYS A 4 5.66 -23.42 -8.38
N LYS A 5 4.53 -24.15 -8.35
CA LYS A 5 3.19 -23.54 -8.36
C LYS A 5 2.91 -22.79 -7.06
N LEU A 6 3.22 -23.41 -5.91
CA LEU A 6 3.08 -22.77 -4.60
C LEU A 6 3.92 -21.49 -4.48
N MET A 7 5.11 -21.49 -5.08
CA MET A 7 5.97 -20.31 -5.12
C MET A 7 5.40 -19.17 -5.96
N LEU A 8 4.83 -19.47 -7.12
CA LEU A 8 4.15 -18.47 -7.94
C LEU A 8 2.92 -17.90 -7.22
N GLU A 9 2.16 -18.75 -6.53
CA GLU A 9 1.02 -18.33 -5.70
C GLU A 9 1.48 -17.40 -4.57
N LEU A 10 2.53 -17.77 -3.82
CA LEU A 10 3.11 -16.90 -2.78
C LEU A 10 3.51 -15.53 -3.34
N LEU A 11 4.27 -15.53 -4.43
CA LEU A 11 4.73 -14.30 -5.07
C LEU A 11 3.55 -13.41 -5.48
N SER A 12 2.51 -14.01 -6.06
CA SER A 12 1.31 -13.26 -6.46
C SER A 12 0.58 -12.63 -5.27
N GLU A 13 0.40 -13.37 -4.16
CA GLU A 13 -0.26 -12.84 -2.96
C GLU A 13 0.59 -11.76 -2.28
N ILE A 14 1.91 -11.93 -2.22
CA ILE A 14 2.83 -10.89 -1.72
C ILE A 14 2.73 -9.63 -2.59
N GLN A 15 2.69 -9.77 -3.91
CA GLN A 15 2.55 -8.62 -4.81
C GLN A 15 1.22 -7.88 -4.60
N ILE A 16 0.12 -8.61 -4.42
CA ILE A 16 -1.20 -8.01 -4.12
C ILE A 16 -1.16 -7.26 -2.79
N ALA A 17 -0.67 -7.92 -1.73
CA ALA A 17 -0.55 -7.31 -0.40
C ALA A 17 0.35 -6.07 -0.43
N LYS A 18 1.49 -6.15 -1.13
CA LYS A 18 2.42 -5.03 -1.33
C LYS A 18 1.72 -3.85 -2.01
N LYS A 19 0.99 -4.08 -3.10
CA LYS A 19 0.28 -3.01 -3.83
C LYS A 19 -0.71 -2.29 -2.91
N LYS A 20 -1.58 -3.04 -2.22
CA LYS A 20 -2.59 -2.47 -1.30
C LYS A 20 -1.94 -1.69 -0.15
N ALA A 21 -0.92 -2.26 0.50
CA ALA A 21 -0.22 -1.60 1.60
C ALA A 21 0.52 -0.33 1.14
N PHE A 22 1.17 -0.39 -0.02
CA PHE A 22 1.88 0.74 -0.58
C PHE A 22 0.93 1.86 -0.99
N GLU A 23 -0.24 1.56 -1.59
CA GLU A 23 -1.24 2.57 -1.94
C GLU A 23 -1.76 3.33 -0.72
N VAL A 24 -2.07 2.63 0.38
CA VAL A 24 -2.52 3.26 1.62
C VAL A 24 -1.44 4.19 2.18
N ARG A 25 -0.20 3.68 2.27
CA ARG A 25 0.93 4.47 2.75
C ARG A 25 1.23 5.66 1.84
N TRP A 26 1.21 5.45 0.52
CA TRP A 26 1.42 6.48 -0.48
C TRP A 26 0.42 7.62 -0.33
N LYS A 27 -0.87 7.30 -0.16
CA LYS A 27 -1.92 8.30 0.08
C LYS A 27 -1.65 9.13 1.33
N ASN A 28 -1.26 8.48 2.42
CA ASN A 28 -0.95 9.15 3.69
C ASN A 28 0.28 10.06 3.56
N ASP A 29 1.34 9.56 2.92
CA ASP A 29 2.62 10.25 2.79
C ASP A 29 2.62 11.29 1.64
N LEU A 30 1.58 11.33 0.79
CA LEU A 30 1.53 12.14 -0.43
C LEU A 30 1.77 13.63 -0.17
N LYS A 31 1.08 14.19 0.83
CA LYS A 31 1.16 15.62 1.17
C LYS A 31 2.57 15.98 1.65
N GLU A 32 3.12 15.16 2.53
CA GLU A 32 4.46 15.39 3.11
C GLU A 32 5.57 15.22 2.08
N THR A 33 5.51 14.16 1.27
CA THR A 33 6.49 13.88 0.22
C THR A 33 6.49 14.97 -0.85
N ARG A 34 5.31 15.41 -1.29
CA ARG A 34 5.16 16.54 -2.22
C ARG A 34 5.72 17.83 -1.63
N ALA A 35 5.39 18.16 -0.39
CA ALA A 35 5.89 19.36 0.28
C ALA A 35 7.42 19.35 0.42
N ARG A 36 7.99 18.19 0.79
CA ARG A 36 9.45 18.00 0.88
C ARG A 36 10.15 18.24 -0.45
N LEU A 37 9.62 17.67 -1.55
CA LEU A 37 10.21 17.84 -2.89
C LEU A 37 10.04 19.28 -3.41
N ALA A 38 8.91 19.92 -3.12
CA ALA A 38 8.71 21.33 -3.45
C ALA A 38 9.73 22.22 -2.73
N TYR A 39 9.96 21.96 -1.44
CA TYR A 39 10.99 22.64 -0.67
C TYR A 39 12.40 22.37 -1.22
N GLU A 40 12.73 21.12 -1.53
CA GLU A 40 14.01 20.73 -2.13
C GLU A 40 14.24 21.45 -3.46
N LYS A 41 13.21 21.56 -4.31
CA LYS A 41 13.25 22.32 -5.57
C LYS A 41 13.60 23.79 -5.30
N ILE A 42 12.89 24.45 -4.38
CA ILE A 42 13.14 25.85 -4.02
C ILE A 42 14.57 26.01 -3.48
N HIS A 43 15.03 25.10 -2.65
CA HIS A 43 16.38 25.13 -2.10
C HIS A 43 17.44 24.99 -3.19
N ARG A 44 17.31 24.02 -4.11
CA ARG A 44 18.25 23.83 -5.22
C ARG A 44 18.28 25.04 -6.16
N ILE A 45 17.13 25.68 -6.42
CA ILE A 45 17.05 26.92 -7.21
C ILE A 45 17.84 28.04 -6.52
N LYS A 46 17.65 28.22 -5.20
CA LYS A 46 18.41 29.21 -4.41
C LYS A 46 19.91 28.93 -4.43
N SER A 47 20.30 27.66 -4.36
CA SER A 47 21.69 27.19 -4.37
C SER A 47 22.29 27.09 -5.78
N LYS A 48 21.56 27.49 -6.85
CA LYS A 48 21.95 27.38 -8.27
C LYS A 48 22.38 25.96 -8.69
N GLN A 49 21.80 24.94 -8.08
CA GLN A 49 22.05 23.54 -8.41
C GLN A 49 21.03 23.01 -9.43
N PRO A 50 21.37 21.97 -10.22
CA PRO A 50 20.41 21.29 -11.09
C PRO A 50 19.22 20.73 -10.30
N TYR A 51 18.00 21.10 -10.74
CA TYR A 51 16.75 20.71 -10.08
C TYR A 51 15.84 19.82 -10.96
N GLN A 52 16.27 19.46 -12.17
CA GLN A 52 15.48 18.73 -13.16
C GLN A 52 14.96 17.40 -12.60
N ASP A 53 15.77 16.67 -11.83
CA ASP A 53 15.39 15.39 -11.20
C ASP A 53 14.22 15.54 -10.22
N VAL A 54 14.24 16.62 -9.41
CA VAL A 54 13.20 16.91 -8.42
C VAL A 54 11.92 17.34 -9.10
N GLU A 55 12.03 18.08 -10.20
CA GLU A 55 10.88 18.48 -11.01
C GLU A 55 10.21 17.29 -11.70
N LEU A 56 10.99 16.33 -12.22
CA LEU A 56 10.45 15.08 -12.76
C LEU A 56 9.72 14.28 -11.68
N LYS A 57 10.29 14.18 -10.47
CA LYS A 57 9.63 13.52 -9.33
C LYS A 57 8.32 14.19 -8.94
N LEU A 58 8.28 15.53 -8.88
CA LEU A 58 7.05 16.27 -8.62
C LEU A 58 5.99 16.01 -9.69
N LYS A 59 6.38 16.02 -10.97
CA LYS A 59 5.48 15.70 -12.08
C LYS A 59 4.90 14.28 -11.96
N LYS A 60 5.70 13.28 -11.58
CA LYS A 60 5.24 11.90 -11.35
C LYS A 60 4.24 11.78 -10.20
N ILE A 61 4.50 12.52 -9.12
CA ILE A 61 3.59 12.57 -7.97
C ILE A 61 2.27 13.24 -8.35
N ASP A 62 2.35 14.36 -9.06
CA ASP A 62 1.17 15.11 -9.51
C ASP A 62 0.37 14.32 -10.57
N SER A 63 1.02 13.51 -11.40
CA SER A 63 0.36 12.61 -12.35
C SER A 63 -0.25 11.36 -11.69
N GLY A 64 -0.03 11.17 -10.39
CA GLY A 64 -0.53 10.02 -9.64
C GLY A 64 0.13 8.69 -10.02
N GLU A 65 1.31 8.73 -10.64
CA GLU A 65 2.03 7.52 -11.03
C GLU A 65 2.68 6.89 -9.79
N ILE A 66 2.10 5.78 -9.34
CA ILE A 66 2.58 5.04 -8.16
C ILE A 66 3.66 4.05 -8.62
N ASP A 67 4.91 4.36 -8.32
CA ASP A 67 6.02 3.45 -8.52
C ASP A 67 6.10 2.46 -7.34
N TYR A 68 5.84 1.18 -7.61
CA TYR A 68 5.87 0.14 -6.58
C TYR A 68 7.28 -0.44 -6.49
N PRO A 69 7.96 -0.36 -5.33
CA PRO A 69 9.32 -0.87 -5.18
C PRO A 69 9.37 -2.36 -5.50
N GLU A 70 10.39 -2.80 -6.25
CA GLU A 70 10.51 -4.21 -6.62
C GLU A 70 10.60 -5.12 -5.40
N PHE A 71 9.98 -6.30 -5.50
CA PHE A 71 10.09 -7.31 -4.45
C PHE A 71 11.26 -8.25 -4.78
N PRO A 72 12.26 -8.41 -3.88
CA PRO A 72 13.39 -9.28 -4.13
C PRO A 72 12.97 -10.76 -4.05
N SER A 73 12.46 -11.29 -5.16
CA SER A 73 11.99 -12.67 -5.29
C SER A 73 13.10 -13.71 -5.23
N GLY A 74 14.35 -13.31 -5.50
CA GLY A 74 15.52 -14.21 -5.51
C GLY A 74 15.84 -14.85 -4.16
N ALA A 75 15.49 -14.19 -3.05
CA ALA A 75 15.70 -14.72 -1.71
C ALA A 75 14.76 -15.89 -1.37
N LEU A 76 13.56 -15.92 -1.96
CA LEU A 76 12.56 -16.95 -1.63
C LEU A 76 12.92 -18.34 -2.16
N ALA A 77 13.62 -18.41 -3.30
CA ALA A 77 14.04 -19.68 -3.89
C ALA A 77 15.08 -20.41 -3.02
N GLN A 78 15.87 -19.67 -2.24
CA GLN A 78 16.91 -20.21 -1.37
C GLN A 78 16.35 -20.80 -0.07
N MET A 79 15.09 -20.52 0.27
CA MET A 79 14.46 -20.93 1.54
C MET A 79 13.73 -22.29 1.47
N LEU A 80 13.85 -23.02 0.37
CA LEU A 80 13.02 -24.20 0.05
C LEU A 80 13.84 -25.48 -0.19
N GLU A 81 14.73 -25.81 0.75
CA GLU A 81 15.61 -26.98 0.63
C GLU A 81 15.02 -28.26 1.23
N LYS A 82 14.09 -28.16 2.20
CA LYS A 82 13.54 -29.32 2.94
C LYS A 82 12.05 -29.53 2.69
N GLU A 83 11.57 -30.76 2.87
CA GLU A 83 10.13 -31.07 2.79
C GLU A 83 9.28 -30.31 3.84
N SER A 84 9.86 -30.02 5.01
CA SER A 84 9.24 -29.14 6.02
C SER A 84 8.93 -27.76 5.46
N ASP A 85 9.79 -27.26 4.58
CA ASP A 85 9.71 -25.90 4.04
C ASP A 85 8.58 -25.82 3.01
N VAL A 86 8.33 -26.90 2.27
CA VAL A 86 7.19 -27.00 1.36
C VAL A 86 5.85 -26.96 2.11
N ARG A 87 5.76 -27.64 3.27
CA ARG A 87 4.56 -27.59 4.13
C ARG A 87 4.37 -26.20 4.72
N ASN A 88 5.44 -25.58 5.22
CA ASN A 88 5.41 -24.22 5.76
C ASN A 88 4.99 -23.21 4.68
N LEU A 89 5.54 -23.33 3.48
CA LEU A 89 5.17 -22.50 2.33
C LEU A 89 3.67 -22.61 2.03
N LYS A 90 3.14 -23.82 1.99
CA LYS A 90 1.70 -24.04 1.77
C LYS A 90 0.86 -23.37 2.86
N ASN A 91 1.27 -23.48 4.13
CA ASN A 91 0.58 -22.83 5.24
C ASN A 91 0.59 -21.30 5.11
N VAL A 92 1.74 -20.71 4.74
CA VAL A 92 1.87 -19.27 4.52
C VAL A 92 0.98 -18.79 3.37
N VAL A 93 0.99 -19.49 2.23
CA VAL A 93 0.12 -19.16 1.09
C VAL A 93 -1.35 -19.19 1.51
N THR A 94 -1.76 -20.26 2.19
CA THR A 94 -3.15 -20.41 2.67
C THR A 94 -3.51 -19.29 3.65
N PHE A 95 -2.61 -18.95 4.57
CA PHE A 95 -2.81 -17.86 5.52
C PHE A 95 -3.01 -16.51 4.82
N LEU A 96 -2.15 -16.18 3.84
CA LEU A 96 -2.25 -14.92 3.09
C LEU A 96 -3.56 -14.81 2.31
N GLN A 97 -3.98 -15.88 1.64
CA GLN A 97 -5.27 -15.94 0.93
C GLN A 97 -6.46 -15.73 1.88
N ASN A 98 -6.42 -16.40 3.05
CA ASN A 98 -7.46 -16.25 4.07
C ASN A 98 -7.46 -14.83 4.66
N GLN A 99 -6.29 -14.24 4.91
CA GLN A 99 -6.17 -12.88 5.43
C GLN A 99 -6.72 -11.86 4.44
N ARG A 100 -6.45 -12.04 3.14
CA ARG A 100 -7.03 -11.19 2.08
C ARG A 100 -8.55 -11.26 2.08
N THR A 101 -9.10 -12.49 2.07
CA THR A 101 -10.55 -12.72 2.11
C THR A 101 -11.18 -12.14 3.37
N TYR A 102 -10.55 -12.33 4.53
CA TYR A 102 -10.99 -11.79 5.81
C TYR A 102 -11.05 -10.25 5.78
N ASN A 103 -10.01 -9.59 5.26
CA ASN A 103 -9.98 -8.14 5.12
C ASN A 103 -11.09 -7.63 4.18
N GLU A 104 -11.32 -8.31 3.05
CA GLU A 104 -12.39 -7.96 2.11
C GLU A 104 -13.79 -8.08 2.76
N LEU A 105 -14.01 -9.12 3.57
CA LEU A 105 -15.26 -9.29 4.32
C LEU A 105 -15.44 -8.21 5.38
N LEU A 106 -14.38 -7.86 6.11
CA LEU A 106 -14.40 -6.77 7.09
C LEU A 106 -14.76 -5.44 6.44
N GLU A 107 -14.14 -5.10 5.31
CA GLU A 107 -14.42 -3.85 4.59
C GLU A 107 -15.88 -3.77 4.12
N ARG A 108 -16.47 -4.92 3.73
CA ARG A 108 -17.87 -4.97 3.26
C ARG A 108 -18.88 -4.85 4.39
N TYR A 109 -18.70 -5.61 5.47
CA TYR A 109 -19.70 -5.73 6.53
C TYR A 109 -19.48 -4.76 7.69
N ASN A 110 -18.25 -4.29 7.88
CA ASN A 110 -17.91 -3.30 8.90
C ASN A 110 -17.04 -2.17 8.34
N PRO A 111 -17.57 -1.35 7.42
CA PRO A 111 -16.85 -0.20 6.90
C PRO A 111 -16.54 0.84 7.99
N GLY A 112 -17.29 0.86 9.10
CA GLY A 112 -17.06 1.79 10.21
C GLY A 112 -15.70 1.60 10.91
N LEU A 113 -15.10 0.41 10.80
CA LEU A 113 -13.79 0.09 11.37
C LEU A 113 -12.65 0.88 10.71
N THR A 114 -12.76 1.14 9.40
CA THR A 114 -11.72 1.81 8.61
C THR A 114 -12.00 3.30 8.37
N MET A 115 -13.18 3.78 8.76
CA MET A 115 -13.57 5.19 8.64
C MET A 115 -12.84 6.05 9.66
N SER A 116 -12.47 7.26 9.26
CA SER A 116 -11.96 8.27 10.20
C SER A 116 -13.03 8.61 11.24
N GLN A 117 -12.61 9.15 12.38
CA GLN A 117 -13.56 9.58 13.41
C GLN A 117 -14.55 10.61 12.87
N GLU A 118 -14.08 11.57 12.07
CA GLU A 118 -14.92 12.59 11.43
C GLU A 118 -15.95 11.96 10.48
N ASP A 119 -15.54 11.00 9.64
CA ASP A 119 -16.44 10.32 8.72
C ASP A 119 -17.49 9.50 9.46
N ASN A 120 -17.11 8.86 10.56
CA ASN A 120 -18.02 8.12 11.43
C ASN A 120 -19.06 9.05 12.07
N VAL A 121 -18.65 10.22 12.56
CA VAL A 121 -19.55 11.23 13.12
C VAL A 121 -20.50 11.75 12.04
N ARG A 122 -19.99 12.09 10.85
CA ARG A 122 -20.79 12.56 9.70
C ARG A 122 -21.80 11.51 9.26
N LYS A 123 -21.39 10.24 9.15
CA LYS A 123 -22.28 9.13 8.80
C LYS A 123 -23.38 8.94 9.85
N THR A 124 -23.04 9.05 11.13
CA THR A 124 -24.00 8.90 12.22
C THR A 124 -24.99 10.05 12.27
N ALA A 125 -24.53 11.28 12.05
CA ALA A 125 -25.40 12.45 11.91
C ALA A 125 -26.37 12.28 10.73
N ASN A 126 -25.88 11.83 9.57
CA ASN A 126 -26.71 11.60 8.38
C ASN A 126 -27.79 10.54 8.63
N MET A 127 -27.52 9.50 9.44
CA MET A 127 -28.53 8.49 9.79
C MET A 127 -29.73 9.07 10.55
N VAL A 128 -29.54 10.17 11.27
CA VAL A 128 -30.61 10.88 12.01
C VAL A 128 -31.08 12.16 11.30
N GLY A 129 -30.66 12.39 10.06
CA GLY A 129 -31.03 13.57 9.27
C GLY A 129 -30.33 14.87 9.70
N LEU A 130 -29.24 14.78 10.45
CA LEU A 130 -28.42 15.92 10.86
C LEU A 130 -27.20 16.07 9.94
N ALA A 131 -26.79 17.31 9.67
CA ALA A 131 -25.57 17.62 8.93
C ALA A 131 -24.48 18.13 9.87
N VAL A 132 -23.26 17.58 9.75
CA VAL A 132 -22.09 18.04 10.51
C VAL A 132 -21.43 19.19 9.74
N PRO A 133 -21.24 20.37 10.35
CA PRO A 133 -20.53 21.48 9.71
C PRO A 133 -19.04 21.15 9.53
N GLU A 134 -18.44 21.65 8.44
CA GLU A 134 -17.00 21.54 8.20
C GLU A 134 -16.24 22.64 8.96
N ASN A 135 -15.12 22.27 9.59
CA ASN A 135 -14.21 23.19 10.28
C ASN A 135 -13.18 23.78 9.32
#